data_AF-A0ABD0NSH5-F1
#
_entry.id   AF-A0ABD0NSH5-F1
#
_cell.length_a   1.000
_cell.length_b   1.000
_cell.length_c   1.000
_cell.angle_alpha   90.00
_cell.angle_beta   90.00
_cell.angle_gamma   90.00
#
_symmetry.space_group_name_H-M   'P 1'
#
loop_
_entity.id
_entity.type
_entity.pdbx_description
1 polymer ?
#
loop_
_entity_poly.entity_id
_entity_poly.type
_entity_poly.pdbx_seq_one_letter_code
_entity_poly.pdbx_strand_id
1 'polypeptide(L)' 'QWIDMYKSLASATEREVAAFSNGYSADHERAYAALQHWTIRDSDANLAKLINALHRQRCIDVVDKIRSVMEDNPQ' A
#
# COMPACT_ATOMS: atom_id res chain seq x y z
N GLN A 1 -9.27 1.46 -3.72
CA GLN A 1 -8.99 0.33 -2.80
C GLN A 1 -7.66 0.50 -2.03
N TRP A 2 -7.35 1.70 -1.52
CA TRP A 2 -6.19 1.85 -0.62
C TRP A 2 -6.53 1.40 0.81
N ILE A 3 -7.79 1.55 1.22
CA ILE A 3 -8.30 1.13 2.54
C ILE A 3 -8.16 -0.38 2.71
N ASP A 4 -8.63 -1.17 1.75
CA ASP A 4 -8.57 -2.64 1.82
C ASP A 4 -7.12 -3.14 1.85
N MET A 5 -6.25 -2.51 1.05
CA MET A 5 -4.82 -2.79 1.02
C MET A 5 -4.15 -2.43 2.35
N TYR A 6 -4.44 -1.26 2.90
CA TYR A 6 -3.91 -0.82 4.18
C TYR A 6 -4.40 -1.68 5.35
N LYS A 7 -5.69 -2.02 5.38
CA LYS A 7 -6.26 -2.99 6.34
C LYS A 7 -5.57 -4.35 6.21
N SER A 8 -5.32 -4.83 4.99
CA SER A 8 -4.64 -6.11 4.76
C SER A 8 -3.16 -6.11 5.18
N LEU A 9 -2.45 -5.00 5.00
CA LEU A 9 -1.01 -4.92 5.28
C LEU A 9 -0.72 -4.62 6.75
N ALA A 10 -1.42 -3.64 7.31
CA ALA A 10 -1.13 -3.12 8.65
C ALA A 10 -2.07 -3.65 9.74
N SER A 11 -3.06 -4.49 9.37
CA SER A 11 -4.19 -4.83 10.26
C SER A 11 -4.85 -3.56 10.82
N ALA A 12 -4.99 -2.54 9.96
CA ALA A 12 -5.40 -1.20 10.35
C ALA A 12 -6.84 -1.16 10.87
N THR A 13 -7.04 -0.34 11.89
CA THR A 13 -8.35 -0.06 12.48
C THR A 13 -9.13 0.96 11.66
N GLU A 14 -10.45 0.98 11.87
CA GLU A 14 -11.36 2.02 11.34
C GLU A 14 -10.85 3.44 11.66
N ARG A 15 -10.30 3.63 12.85
CA ARG A 15 -9.78 4.92 13.32
C ARG A 15 -8.56 5.38 12.51
N GLU A 16 -7.62 4.47 12.26
CA GLU A 16 -6.44 4.78 11.43
C GLU A 16 -6.86 5.10 10.00
N VAL A 17 -7.80 4.34 9.42
CA VAL A 17 -8.35 4.61 8.09
C VAL A 17 -9.03 5.98 8.04
N ALA A 18 -9.82 6.34 9.05
CA ALA A 18 -10.47 7.64 9.13
C ALA A 18 -9.46 8.79 9.22
N ALA A 19 -8.36 8.60 9.94
CA ALA A 19 -7.30 9.61 10.06
C ALA A 19 -6.70 9.97 8.69
N PHE A 20 -6.37 8.98 7.86
CA PHE A 20 -5.88 9.24 6.49
C PHE A 20 -6.97 9.78 5.57
N SER A 21 -8.20 9.26 5.67
CA SER A 21 -9.32 9.70 4.84
C SER A 21 -9.64 11.18 5.04
N ASN A 22 -9.56 11.66 6.29
CA ASN A 22 -9.84 13.05 6.66
C ASN A 22 -8.61 13.97 6.58
N GLY A 23 -7.41 13.40 6.71
CA GLY A 23 -6.16 14.16 6.73
C GLY A 23 -5.61 14.53 5.35
N TYR A 24 -6.08 13.87 4.28
CA TYR A 24 -5.64 14.10 2.91
C TYR A 24 -6.81 14.27 1.96
N SER A 25 -6.60 15.10 0.94
CA SER A 25 -7.65 15.50 -0.01
C SER A 25 -7.76 14.53 -1.17
N ALA A 26 -6.64 14.02 -1.69
CA ALA A 26 -6.63 13.14 -2.86
C ALA A 26 -6.36 11.68 -2.49
N ASP A 27 -6.95 10.75 -3.25
CA ASP A 27 -6.81 9.31 -2.99
C ASP A 27 -5.38 8.79 -3.13
N HIS A 28 -4.58 9.37 -4.03
CA HIS A 28 -3.17 8.98 -4.17
C HIS A 28 -2.34 9.41 -2.95
N GLU A 29 -2.64 10.58 -2.36
CA GLU A 29 -2.00 11.05 -1.12
C GLU A 29 -2.38 10.15 0.06
N ARG A 30 -3.66 9.78 0.18
CA ARG A 30 -4.16 8.84 1.20
C ARG A 30 -3.47 7.48 1.08
N ALA A 31 -3.39 6.94 -0.14
CA ALA A 31 -2.73 5.66 -0.41
C ALA A 31 -1.23 5.71 -0.08
N TYR A 32 -0.56 6.81 -0.44
CA TYR A 32 0.85 7.00 -0.15
C TYR A 32 1.12 7.11 1.36
N ALA A 33 0.36 7.94 2.08
CA ALA A 33 0.49 8.10 3.52
C ALA A 33 0.22 6.79 4.28
N ALA A 34 -0.80 6.04 3.88
CA ALA A 34 -1.11 4.73 4.45
C ALA A 34 0.02 3.71 4.21
N LEU A 35 0.60 3.70 3.00
CA LEU A 35 1.72 2.83 2.66
C LEU A 35 2.99 3.21 3.45
N GLN A 36 3.32 4.50 3.54
CA GLN A 36 4.43 4.98 4.37
C GLN A 36 4.25 4.59 5.83
N HIS A 37 3.04 4.78 6.38
CA HIS A 37 2.75 4.37 7.75
C HIS A 37 2.97 2.86 7.94
N TRP A 38 2.51 2.03 7.00
CA TRP A 38 2.76 0.59 7.06
C TRP A 38 4.27 0.27 7.10
N THR A 39 5.08 0.91 6.25
CA THR A 39 6.54 0.67 6.21
C THR A 39 7.28 1.07 7.49
N ILE A 40 6.76 2.05 8.24
CA ILE A 40 7.33 2.46 9.53
C ILE A 40 6.89 1.50 10.65
N ARG A 41 5.67 0.98 10.56
CA ARG A 41 5.05 0.13 11.60
C ARG A 41 5.54 -1.32 11.55
N ASP A 42 5.68 -1.90 10.36
CA ASP A 42 6.12 -3.28 10.16
C ASP A 42 7.60 -3.27 9.79
N SER A 43 8.47 -3.68 10.71
CA SER A 43 9.92 -3.75 10.49
C SER A 43 10.32 -4.71 9.36
N ASP A 44 9.44 -5.67 9.05
CA ASP A 44 9.62 -6.63 7.97
C ASP A 44 8.83 -6.21 6.71
N ALA A 45 8.40 -4.95 6.61
CA ALA A 45 7.73 -4.42 5.42
C ALA A 45 8.66 -4.55 4.21
N ASN A 46 8.20 -5.26 3.20
CA ASN A 46 8.98 -5.51 1.99
C ASN A 46 8.07 -5.63 0.76
N LEU A 47 8.70 -5.59 -0.40
CA LEU A 47 8.00 -5.60 -1.67
C LEU A 47 7.20 -6.88 -1.92
N ALA A 48 7.68 -8.03 -1.44
CA ALA A 48 6.97 -9.30 -1.58
C ALA A 48 5.63 -9.29 -0.82
N LYS A 49 5.60 -8.74 0.40
CA LYS A 49 4.36 -8.55 1.17
C LYS A 49 3.39 -7.61 0.43
N LEU A 50 3.89 -6.52 -0.13
CA LEU A 50 3.07 -5.57 -0.90
C LEU A 50 2.47 -6.22 -2.16
N ILE A 51 3.28 -6.92 -2.95
CA ILE A 51 2.84 -7.65 -4.16
C ILE A 51 1.78 -8.70 -3.80
N ASN A 52 2.00 -9.46 -2.72
CA ASN A 52 1.04 -10.46 -2.26
C ASN A 52 -0.30 -9.84 -1.85
N ALA A 53 -0.29 -8.68 -1.18
CA ALA A 53 -1.51 -7.97 -0.83
C ALA A 53 -2.26 -7.45 -2.06
N LEU A 54 -1.53 -6.88 -3.03
CA LEU A 54 -2.10 -6.39 -4.30
C LEU A 54 -2.73 -7.54 -5.12
N HIS A 55 -2.08 -8.70 -5.18
CA HIS A 55 -2.65 -9.89 -5.82
C HIS A 55 -3.98 -10.33 -5.18
N ARG A 56 -4.07 -10.35 -3.85
CA ARG A 56 -5.30 -10.72 -3.12
C ARG A 56 -6.45 -9.76 -3.39
N GLN A 57 -6.14 -8.48 -3.61
CA GLN A 57 -7.11 -7.44 -3.92
C GLN A 57 -7.43 -7.33 -5.42
N ARG A 58 -6.88 -8.24 -6.26
CA ARG A 58 -7.05 -8.23 -7.73
C ARG A 58 -6.53 -6.96 -8.41
N CYS A 59 -5.58 -6.26 -7.78
CA CYS A 59 -4.92 -5.09 -8.34
C CYS A 59 -3.73 -5.50 -9.24
N ILE A 60 -4.00 -6.33 -10.25
CA ILE A 60 -2.95 -6.96 -11.08
C ILE A 60 -2.18 -5.91 -11.89
N ASP A 61 -2.86 -4.89 -12.43
CA ASP A 61 -2.23 -3.81 -13.21
C ASP A 61 -1.16 -3.05 -12.40
N VAL A 62 -1.37 -2.90 -11.09
CA VAL A 62 -0.41 -2.24 -10.20
C VAL A 62 0.80 -3.13 -9.96
N VAL A 63 0.60 -4.45 -9.84
CA VAL A 63 1.70 -5.43 -9.71
C VAL A 63 2.57 -5.40 -10.96
N ASP A 64 1.96 -5.41 -12.14
CA ASP A 64 2.70 -5.38 -13.41
C ASP A 64 3.49 -4.08 -13.57
N LYS A 65 2.89 -2.94 -13.16
CA LYS A 65 3.60 -1.65 -13.15
C LYS A 65 4.77 -1.62 -12.17
N ILE A 66 4.62 -2.21 -10.98
CA ILE A 66 5.73 -2.36 -10.02
C ILE A 66 6.84 -3.22 -10.64
N ARG A 67 6.49 -4.34 -11.26
CA ARG A 67 7.46 -5.25 -11.90
C ARG A 67 8.23 -4.55 -13.01
N SER A 68 7.55 -3.83 -13.90
CA SER A 68 8.18 -3.03 -14.97
C SER A 68 9.20 -2.05 -14.39
N VAL A 69 8.85 -1.30 -13.33
CA VAL A 69 9.77 -0.35 -12.70
C VAL A 69 10.98 -1.04 -12.07
N MET A 70 10.82 -2.24 -11.51
CA MET A 70 11.94 -3.03 -10.99
C MET A 70 12.86 -3.52 -12.10
N GLU A 71 12.30 -3.99 -13.21
CA GLU A 71 13.04 -4.50 -14.36
C GLU A 71 13.80 -3.36 -15.08
N ASP A 72 13.20 -2.17 -15.13
CA ASP A 72 13.80 -0.96 -15.72
C ASP A 72 14.88 -0.31 -14.82
N ASN A 73 14.92 -0.66 -13.53
CA ASN A 73 15.90 -0.11 -12.58
C ASN A 73 16.61 -1.23 -11.79
N PRO A 74 17.52 -1.99 -12.43
CA PRO A 74 18.31 -3.03 -11.79
C PRO A 74 19.42 -2.38 -10.94
N GLN A 75 19.09 -1.96 -9.72
CA GLN A 75 20.09 -1.52 -8.73
C GLN A 75 20.59 -2.68 -7.88
#